data_AF-A0A840HYL0-F1
#
_entry.id   AF-A0A840HYL0-F1
#
_cell.length_a   1.000
_cell.length_b   1.000
_cell.length_c   1.000
_cell.angle_alpha   90.00
_cell.angle_beta   90.00
_cell.angle_gamma   90.00
#
_symmetry.space_group_name_H-M   'P 1'
#
loop_
_entity.id
_entity.type
_entity.pdbx_description
1 polymer ?
#
loop_
_entity_poly.entity_id
_entity_poly.type
_entity_poly.pdbx_seq_one_letter_code
_entity_poly.pdbx_strand_id
1 'polypeptide(L)' 'MSYTRYRGDPYWKRAKSDGISVDGTAYSQGDRVFFYPRTGATYAGDSAQRASAEFDELAALEG' A
#
# COMPACT_ATOMS: atom_id res chain seq x y z
N MET A 1 -16.11 -0.97 -19.64
CA MET A 1 -14.78 -0.62 -19.12
C MET A 1 -14.33 -1.68 -18.13
N SER A 2 -13.52 -2.64 -18.57
CA SER A 2 -12.91 -3.63 -17.69
C SER A 2 -11.70 -2.98 -17.04
N TYR A 3 -11.85 -2.51 -15.79
CA TYR A 3 -10.72 -2.06 -14.98
C TYR A 3 -9.92 -3.32 -14.65
N THR A 4 -9.02 -3.71 -15.55
CA THR A 4 -8.05 -4.78 -15.32
C THR A 4 -7.21 -4.30 -14.15
N ARG A 5 -7.56 -4.70 -12.91
CA ARG A 5 -6.69 -4.52 -11.75
C ARG A 5 -5.32 -5.05 -12.17
N TYR A 6 -4.39 -4.15 -12.40
CA TYR A 6 -3.08 -4.51 -12.88
C TYR A 6 -2.50 -5.37 -11.76
N ARG A 7 -1.88 -6.49 -12.13
CA ARG A 7 -1.37 -7.52 -11.21
C ARG A 7 -0.22 -7.02 -10.30
N GLY A 8 -0.08 -5.70 -10.19
CA GLY A 8 0.97 -4.94 -9.55
C GLY A 8 0.48 -3.66 -8.86
N ASP A 9 -0.84 -3.41 -8.78
CA ASP A 9 -1.35 -2.23 -8.10
C ASP A 9 -1.23 -2.38 -6.58
N PRO A 10 -0.74 -1.35 -5.88
CA PRO A 10 -0.73 -1.35 -4.43
C PRO A 10 -2.14 -1.37 -3.85
N TYR A 11 -2.28 -2.05 -2.73
CA TYR A 11 -3.56 -2.18 -2.06
C TYR A 11 -3.42 -2.17 -0.55
N TRP A 12 -4.49 -1.70 0.09
CA TRP A 12 -4.61 -1.78 1.53
C TRP A 12 -4.87 -3.23 1.97
N LYS A 13 -4.05 -3.71 2.90
CA LYS A 13 -4.25 -4.98 3.59
C LYS A 13 -4.11 -4.79 5.09
N ARG A 14 -4.59 -5.76 5.85
CA ARG A 14 -4.26 -5.86 7.27
C ARG A 14 -2.98 -6.68 7.44
N ALA A 15 -2.07 -6.18 8.27
CA ALA A 15 -0.88 -6.89 8.66
C ALA A 15 -1.28 -8.21 9.34
N LYS A 16 -0.76 -9.33 8.85
CA LYS A 16 -1.00 -10.65 9.46
C LYS A 16 -0.05 -10.96 10.61
N SER A 17 1.01 -10.19 10.75
CA SER A 17 2.05 -10.32 11.76
C SER A 17 2.60 -8.93 12.03
N ASP A 18 3.18 -8.73 13.20
CA ASP A 18 4.04 -7.59 13.49
C ASP A 18 5.26 -7.57 12.55
N GLY A 19 5.75 -6.37 12.27
CA GLY A 19 6.87 -6.17 11.35
C GLY A 19 7.27 -4.72 11.23
N ILE A 20 8.23 -4.46 10.34
CA ILE A 20 8.74 -3.13 10.05
C ILE A 20 8.47 -2.83 8.57
N SER A 21 7.90 -1.65 8.32
CA SER A 21 7.63 -1.13 6.98
C SER A 21 8.94 -0.82 6.25
N VAL A 22 8.88 -0.61 4.94
CA VAL A 22 10.08 -0.22 4.16
C VAL A 22 10.66 1.13 4.58
N ASP A 23 9.87 1.94 5.27
CA ASP A 23 10.24 3.25 5.79
C ASP A 23 10.79 3.18 7.24
N GLY A 24 10.88 1.97 7.81
CA GLY A 24 11.30 1.77 9.20
C GLY A 24 10.16 1.90 10.22
N THR A 25 8.91 2.09 9.77
CA THR A 25 7.75 2.17 10.66
C THR A 25 7.38 0.79 11.19
N ALA A 26 7.46 0.58 12.51
CA ALA A 26 6.94 -0.63 13.11
C ALA A 26 5.40 -0.67 13.01
N TYR A 27 4.84 -1.83 12.64
CA TYR A 27 3.41 -2.08 12.61
C TYR A 27 3.09 -3.40 13.29
N SER A 28 1.90 -3.50 13.88
CA SER A 28 1.47 -4.70 14.59
C SER A 28 0.55 -5.56 13.73
N GLN A 29 0.37 -6.83 14.12
CA GLN A 29 -0.69 -7.64 13.55
C GLN A 29 -2.05 -6.94 13.71
N GLY A 30 -2.80 -6.84 12.62
CA GLY A 30 -4.09 -6.15 12.58
C GLY A 30 -4.02 -4.70 12.11
N ASP A 31 -2.83 -4.09 12.10
CA ASP A 31 -2.65 -2.75 11.54
C ASP A 31 -2.97 -2.69 10.06
N ARG A 32 -3.43 -1.52 9.63
CA ARG A 32 -3.74 -1.25 8.24
C ARG A 32 -2.45 -0.83 7.53
N VAL A 33 -1.98 -1.66 6.60
CA VAL A 33 -0.74 -1.44 5.85
C VAL A 33 -1.01 -1.37 4.35
N PHE A 34 -0.23 -0.57 3.65
CA PHE A 34 -0.33 -0.40 2.20
C PHE A 34 0.77 -1.20 1.52
N PHE A 35 0.37 -2.21 0.74
CA PHE A 35 1.28 -3.19 0.17
C PHE A 35 1.42 -3.00 -1.34
N TYR A 36 2.65 -2.86 -1.81
CA TYR A 36 3.04 -2.74 -3.21
C TYR A 36 3.53 -4.11 -3.74
N PRO A 37 2.70 -4.87 -4.47
CA PRO A 37 3.09 -6.17 -5.00
C PRO A 37 4.22 -6.10 -6.05
N ARG A 38 4.40 -4.96 -6.75
CA ARG A 38 5.49 -4.79 -7.72
C ARG A 38 6.88 -4.77 -7.09
N THR A 39 7.02 -4.12 -5.94
CA THR A 39 8.31 -3.92 -5.26
C THR A 39 8.46 -4.78 -4.01
N GLY A 40 7.38 -5.44 -3.58
CA GLY A 40 7.31 -6.11 -2.28
C GLY A 40 7.30 -5.12 -1.10
N ALA A 41 7.16 -3.81 -1.36
CA ALA A 41 7.21 -2.79 -0.33
C ALA A 41 5.92 -2.79 0.49
N THR A 42 6.06 -2.71 1.81
CA THR A 42 4.94 -2.52 2.74
C THR A 42 5.14 -1.20 3.45
N TYR A 43 4.17 -0.30 3.36
CA TYR A 43 4.13 0.95 4.10
C TYR A 43 3.13 0.82 5.24
N ALA A 44 3.44 1.41 6.39
CA ALA A 44 2.56 1.42 7.56
C ALA A 44 2.46 2.84 8.13
N GLY A 45 1.39 3.10 8.90
CA GLY A 45 1.17 4.40 9.53
C GLY A 45 0.99 5.52 8.50
N ASP A 46 1.63 6.67 8.77
CA ASP A 46 1.54 7.89 7.94
C ASP A 46 2.06 7.64 6.52
N SER A 47 3.16 6.91 6.38
CA SER A 47 3.76 6.56 5.09
C SER A 47 2.81 5.72 4.22
N ALA A 48 1.94 4.91 4.84
CA ALA A 48 0.89 4.17 4.11
C ALA A 48 -0.21 5.10 3.57
N GLN A 49 -0.60 6.09 4.37
CA GLN A 49 -1.59 7.10 3.99
C GLN A 49 -1.08 8.00 2.86
N ARG A 50 0.17 8.47 2.97
CA ARG A 50 0.88 9.22 1.91
C ARG A 50 0.93 8.43 0.62
N ALA A 51 1.46 7.20 0.67
CA ALA A 51 1.61 6.35 -0.50
C ALA A 51 0.26 6.00 -1.14
N SER A 52 -0.80 5.86 -0.34
CA SER A 52 -2.15 5.67 -0.87
C SER A 52 -2.70 6.93 -1.53
N ALA A 53 -2.44 8.12 -1.00
CA ALA A 53 -2.89 9.38 -1.59
C ALA A 53 -2.17 9.65 -2.92
N GLU A 54 -0.85 9.45 -2.97
CA GLU A 54 -0.06 9.59 -4.20
C GLU A 54 -0.51 8.58 -5.27
N PHE A 55 -0.85 7.35 -4.87
CA PHE A 55 -1.37 6.35 -5.79
C PHE A 55 -2.77 6.69 -6.31
N ASP A 56 -3.67 7.20 -5.44
CA ASP A 56 -5.02 7.62 -5.85
C ASP A 56 -4.95 8.79 -6.84
N GLU A 57 -4.04 9.74 -6.62
CA GLU A 57 -3.82 10.89 -7.51
C GLU A 57 -3.24 10.45 -8.87
N LEU A 58 -2.31 9.49 -8.89
CA LEU A 58 -1.78 8.90 -10.12
C LEU A 58 -2.84 8.05 -10.87
N ALA A 59 -3.63 7.27 -10.14
CA ALA A 59 -4.71 6.47 -10.71
C ALA A 59 -5.84 7.34 -11.27
N ALA A 60 -6.07 8.52 -10.69
CA ALA A 60 -7.02 9.52 -11.18
C ALA A 60 -6.54 10.24 -12.45
N LEU A 61 -5.23 10.36 -12.67
CA LEU A 61 -4.65 11.03 -13.84
C LEU A 61 -4.62 10.13 -15.09
N GLU A 62 -4.62 8.81 -14.93
CA GLU A 62 -4.63 7.81 -16.01
C GLU A 62 -6.06 7.38 -16.45
N GLY A 63 -7.09 8.14 -16.03
CA GLY A 63 -8.52 7.88 -16.29
C GLY A 63 -9.12 8.69 -17.43
#